data_AF-A0A7K2VEA9-F1
#
_entry.id   AF-A0A7K2VEA9-F1
#
_cell.length_a   1.000
_cell.length_b   1.000
_cell.length_c   1.000
_cell.angle_alpha   90.00
_cell.angle_beta   90.00
_cell.angle_gamma   90.00
#
_symmetry.space_group_name_H-M   'P 1'
#
loop_
_entity.id
_entity.type
_entity.pdbx_description
1 polymer ?
#
loop_
_entity_poly.entity_id
_entity_poly.type
_entity_poly.pdbx_seq_one_letter_code
_entity_poly.pdbx_strand_id
1 'polypeptide(L)'
;AWRAGILTLAFPVIANSFGWIFTAMGRQPWAVTGLLRTVDAVSPNVSLTEQLVTLTGFSLLYIALAVVELRLLVKYAGGGPVTSERPPLRDITLGGDSTLEGSPRDADKPLAFAY
;
A
#
# COMPACT_ATOMS: atom_id res chain seq x y z
N ALA A 1 0.44 -26.28 0.28
CA ALA A 1 -0.59 -25.23 0.43
C ALA A 1 0.02 -23.83 0.61
N TRP A 2 0.77 -23.54 1.67
CA TRP A 2 1.26 -22.17 1.98
C TRP A 2 2.17 -21.52 0.91
N ARG A 3 2.99 -22.30 0.20
CA ARG A 3 3.84 -21.81 -0.91
C ARG A 3 3.03 -21.22 -2.08
N ALA A 4 1.85 -21.76 -2.34
CA ALA A 4 0.95 -21.21 -3.37
C ALA A 4 0.38 -19.84 -2.94
N GLY A 5 0.12 -19.66 -1.64
CA GLY A 5 -0.32 -18.38 -1.07
C GLY A 5 0.71 -17.24 -1.25
N ILE A 6 2.00 -17.57 -1.19
CA ILE A 6 3.08 -16.59 -1.42
C ILE A 6 3.15 -16.19 -2.90
N LEU A 7 2.97 -17.14 -3.82
CA LEU A 7 2.93 -16.86 -5.26
C LEU A 7 1.70 -16.00 -5.64
N THR A 8 0.58 -16.17 -4.95
CA THR A 8 -0.63 -15.37 -5.19
C THR A 8 -0.52 -13.92 -4.71
N LEU A 9 0.47 -13.54 -3.90
CA LEU A 9 0.59 -12.18 -3.38
C LEU A 9 0.74 -11.13 -4.51
N ALA A 10 1.47 -11.46 -5.57
CA ALA A 10 1.64 -10.58 -6.73
C ALA A 10 0.47 -10.65 -7.74
N PHE A 11 -0.38 -11.67 -7.64
CA PHE A 11 -1.40 -11.98 -8.63
C PHE A 11 -2.47 -10.88 -8.78
N PRO A 12 -3.01 -10.26 -7.70
CA PRO A 12 -3.97 -9.17 -7.83
C PRO A 12 -3.43 -7.98 -8.62
N VAL A 13 -2.16 -7.60 -8.41
CA VAL A 13 -1.54 -6.47 -9.11
C VAL A 13 -1.41 -6.76 -10.61
N ILE A 14 -0.98 -7.98 -10.94
CA ILE A 14 -0.83 -8.44 -12.33
C ILE A 14 -2.20 -8.48 -13.01
N ALA A 15 -3.18 -9.16 -12.40
CA ALA A 15 -4.52 -9.31 -12.97
C ALA A 15 -5.21 -7.95 -13.19
N ASN A 16 -5.10 -7.04 -12.23
CA ASN A 16 -5.63 -5.68 -12.37
C ASN A 16 -4.97 -4.94 -13.55
N SER A 17 -3.64 -5.02 -13.68
CA SER A 17 -2.90 -4.40 -14.79
C SER A 17 -3.36 -4.93 -16.14
N PHE A 18 -3.53 -6.25 -16.27
CA PHE A 18 -4.04 -6.87 -17.50
C PHE A 18 -5.49 -6.45 -17.82
N GLY A 19 -6.36 -6.33 -16.82
CA GLY A 19 -7.72 -5.84 -17.02
C GLY A 19 -7.76 -4.41 -17.61
N TRP A 20 -6.91 -3.53 -17.09
CA TRP A 20 -6.76 -2.17 -17.61
C TRP A 20 -6.16 -2.14 -19.02
N ILE A 21 -5.14 -2.97 -19.30
CA ILE A 21 -4.55 -3.07 -20.64
C ILE A 21 -5.60 -3.55 -21.65
N PHE A 22 -6.35 -4.60 -21.31
CA PHE A 22 -7.37 -5.17 -22.18
C PHE A 22 -8.43 -4.13 -22.56
N THR A 23 -8.95 -3.40 -21.57
CA THR A 23 -9.97 -2.37 -21.81
C THR A 23 -9.42 -1.15 -22.57
N ALA A 24 -8.17 -0.75 -22.30
CA ALA A 24 -7.52 0.34 -23.02
C ALA A 24 -7.22 -0.02 -24.49
N MET A 25 -6.71 -1.23 -24.74
CA MET A 25 -6.43 -1.71 -26.09
C MET A 25 -7.71 -1.97 -26.89
N GLY A 26 -8.78 -2.42 -26.23
CA GLY A 26 -10.09 -2.63 -26.86
C GLY A 26 -10.72 -1.35 -27.45
N ARG A 27 -10.23 -0.17 -27.06
CA ARG A 27 -10.70 1.12 -27.60
C ARG A 27 -9.89 1.61 -28.81
N GLN A 28 -8.73 1.03 -29.10
CA GLN A 28 -7.96 1.41 -30.30
C GLN A 28 -8.79 1.15 -31.57
N PRO A 29 -8.81 2.05 -32.57
CA PRO A 29 -7.93 3.22 -32.79
C PRO A 29 -8.48 4.55 -32.23
N TRP A 30 -9.41 4.51 -31.27
CA TRP A 30 -10.09 5.69 -30.76
C TRP A 30 -9.55 6.14 -29.39
N ALA A 31 -9.35 7.44 -29.23
CA ALA A 31 -9.20 8.06 -27.92
C ALA A 31 -10.58 8.33 -27.30
N VAL A 32 -11.49 8.89 -28.12
CA VAL A 32 -12.92 9.03 -27.83
C VAL A 32 -13.70 8.39 -28.98
N THR A 33 -14.44 7.32 -28.68
CA THR A 33 -15.13 6.51 -29.68
C THR A 33 -16.05 7.36 -30.56
N GLY A 34 -15.83 7.31 -31.88
CA GLY A 34 -16.63 8.05 -32.86
C GLY A 34 -16.33 9.55 -32.95
N LEU A 35 -15.37 10.07 -32.18
CA LEU A 35 -15.05 11.51 -32.15
C LEU A 35 -13.57 11.80 -32.39
N LEU A 36 -12.66 11.18 -31.62
CA LEU A 36 -11.23 11.49 -31.65
C LEU A 36 -10.41 10.21 -31.79
N ARG A 37 -9.58 10.13 -32.83
CA ARG A 37 -8.64 9.01 -33.02
C ARG A 37 -7.38 9.22 -32.19
N THR A 38 -6.73 8.12 -31.80
CA THR A 38 -5.48 8.17 -31.03
C THR A 38 -4.34 8.85 -31.78
N VAL A 39 -4.29 8.73 -33.11
CA VAL A 39 -3.28 9.41 -33.95
C VAL A 39 -3.41 10.93 -33.97
N ASP A 40 -4.65 11.42 -33.84
CA ASP A 40 -4.96 12.85 -33.87
C ASP A 40 -4.88 13.48 -32.47
N ALA A 41 -4.67 12.66 -31.42
CA ALA A 41 -4.63 13.10 -30.02
C ALA A 41 -3.22 13.50 -29.52
N VAL A 42 -2.20 13.49 -30.39
CA VAL A 42 -0.82 13.85 -30.05
C VAL A 42 -0.66 15.37 -30.03
N SER A 43 0.06 15.91 -29.04
CA SER A 43 0.31 17.35 -28.95
C SER A 43 1.22 17.83 -30.10
N PRO A 44 0.78 18.82 -30.90
CA PRO A 44 1.55 19.29 -32.05
C PRO A 44 2.74 20.19 -31.66
N ASN A 45 2.73 20.74 -30.45
CA ASN A 45 3.72 21.72 -30.00
C ASN A 45 4.87 21.11 -29.18
N VAL A 46 4.92 19.79 -29.03
CA VAL A 46 5.93 19.10 -28.21
C VAL A 46 6.87 18.34 -29.13
N SER A 47 8.17 18.58 -28.99
CA SER A 47 9.17 17.87 -29.77
C SER A 47 9.31 16.42 -29.30
N LEU A 48 9.72 15.53 -30.22
CA LEU A 48 9.99 14.12 -29.91
C LEU A 48 11.03 13.98 -28.79
N THR A 49 12.03 14.87 -28.77
CA THR A 49 13.08 14.89 -27.74
C THR A 49 12.52 15.20 -26.36
N GLU A 50 11.67 16.21 -26.23
CA GLU A 50 11.03 16.56 -24.95
C GLU A 50 10.14 15.41 -24.43
N GLN A 51 9.40 14.77 -25.33
CA GLN A 51 8.59 13.61 -24.99
C GLN A 51 9.44 12.45 -24.47
N LEU A 52 10.57 12.13 -25.13
CA LEU A 52 11.45 11.06 -24.69
C LEU A 52 12.15 11.37 -23.37
N VAL A 53 12.63 12.61 -23.19
CA VAL A 53 13.30 13.03 -21.96
C VAL A 53 12.36 12.93 -20.77
N THR A 54 11.14 13.45 -20.90
CA THR A 54 10.13 13.41 -19.82
C THR A 54 9.66 11.99 -19.54
N LEU A 55 9.33 11.21 -20.57
CA LEU A 55 8.92 9.81 -20.41
C LEU A 55 10.02 8.99 -19.70
N THR A 56 11.27 9.15 -20.12
CA THR A 56 12.42 8.46 -19.51
C THR A 56 12.64 8.92 -18.08
N GLY A 57 12.61 10.23 -17.82
CA GLY A 57 12.76 10.80 -16.48
C GLY A 57 11.71 10.29 -15.50
N PHE A 58 10.43 10.32 -15.88
CA PHE A 58 9.35 9.78 -15.06
C PHE A 58 9.44 8.26 -14.90
N SER A 59 9.79 7.52 -15.95
CA SER A 59 9.95 6.05 -15.86
C SER A 59 11.04 5.68 -14.86
N LEU A 60 12.21 6.32 -14.94
CA LEU A 60 13.33 6.08 -14.01
C LEU A 60 12.95 6.45 -12.58
N LEU A 61 12.26 7.58 -12.39
CA LEU A 61 11.79 8.00 -11.07
C LEU A 61 10.86 6.95 -10.44
N TYR A 62 9.87 6.46 -11.20
CA TYR A 62 8.94 5.45 -10.68
C TYR A 62 9.60 4.09 -10.46
N ILE A 63 10.56 3.70 -11.30
CA ILE A 63 11.34 2.47 -11.07
C ILE A 63 12.16 2.59 -9.79
N ALA A 64 12.83 3.73 -9.57
CA ALA A 64 13.59 3.95 -8.34
C ALA A 64 12.70 3.89 -7.10
N LEU A 65 11.52 4.51 -7.15
CA LEU A 65 10.54 4.45 -6.06
C LEU A 65 10.05 3.02 -5.80
N ALA A 66 9.71 2.27 -6.86
CA ALA A 66 9.28 0.88 -6.75
C ALA A 66 10.38 -0.01 -6.12
N VAL A 67 11.65 0.21 -6.46
CA VAL A 67 12.78 -0.50 -5.82
C VAL A 67 12.88 -0.16 -4.33
N VAL A 68 12.78 1.12 -3.97
CA VAL A 68 12.81 1.54 -2.56
C VAL A 68 11.64 0.93 -1.79
N GLU A 69 10.43 0.98 -2.34
CA GLU A 69 9.23 0.41 -1.72
C GLU A 69 9.37 -1.10 -1.52
N LEU A 70 9.79 -1.85 -2.54
CA LEU A 70 10.02 -3.30 -2.41
C LEU A 70 11.08 -3.63 -1.36
N ARG A 71 12.15 -2.83 -1.25
CA ARG A 71 13.17 -2.99 -0.20
C ARG A 71 12.58 -2.77 1.18
N LEU A 72 11.76 -1.74 1.36
CA LEU A 72 11.09 -1.46 2.64
C LEU A 72 10.07 -2.54 2.97
N LEU A 73 9.25 -2.96 2.00
CA LEU A 73 8.26 -4.02 2.15
C LEU A 73 8.94 -5.31 2.63
N VAL A 74 10.02 -5.74 1.97
CA VAL A 74 10.76 -6.95 2.38
C VAL A 74 11.41 -6.77 3.75
N LYS A 75 11.98 -5.60 4.04
CA LYS A 75 12.63 -5.31 5.32
C LYS A 75 11.64 -5.38 6.50
N TYR A 76 10.45 -4.79 6.34
CA TYR A 76 9.50 -4.65 7.44
C TYR A 76 8.46 -5.78 7.48
N ALA A 77 8.10 -6.41 6.36
CA ALA A 77 7.19 -7.55 6.36
C ALA A 77 7.77 -8.78 7.08
N GLY A 78 9.10 -8.89 7.18
CA GLY A 78 9.78 -9.92 7.97
C GLY A 78 10.02 -9.54 9.44
N GLY A 79 9.68 -8.32 9.86
CA GLY A 79 9.74 -7.92 11.27
C GLY A 79 8.62 -8.63 12.02
N GLY A 80 8.92 -9.79 12.61
CA GLY A 80 8.00 -10.46 13.53
C GLY A 80 7.52 -9.53 14.65
N PRO A 81 6.41 -9.86 15.31
CA PRO A 81 5.82 -9.00 16.35
C PRO A 81 6.89 -8.62 17.37
N VAL A 82 6.96 -7.32 17.67
CA VAL A 82 7.80 -6.77 18.75
C VAL A 82 7.38 -7.43 20.06
N THR A 83 8.07 -8.51 20.44
CA THR A 83 7.80 -9.29 21.66
C THR A 83 8.27 -8.54 22.91
N SER A 84 9.02 -7.45 22.73
CA SER A 84 9.43 -6.53 23.77
C SER A 84 8.51 -5.32 23.81
N GLU A 85 7.22 -5.53 24.01
CA GLU A 85 6.39 -4.51 24.64
C GLU A 85 6.85 -4.48 26.10
N ARG A 86 7.84 -3.63 26.39
CA ARG A 86 8.24 -3.37 27.76
C ARG A 86 7.00 -2.74 28.41
N PRO A 87 6.41 -3.34 29.45
CA PRO A 87 5.28 -2.74 30.15
C PRO A 87 5.65 -1.29 30.48
N PRO A 88 4.75 -0.32 30.28
CA PRO A 88 5.04 1.06 30.65
C PRO A 88 5.52 1.07 32.11
N LEU A 89 6.73 1.61 32.36
CA LEU A 89 7.40 1.54 33.66
C LEU A 89 6.69 2.34 34.78
N ARG A 90 5.57 2.98 34.45
CA ARG A 90 4.70 3.69 35.37
C ARG A 90 3.28 3.64 34.84
N ASP A 91 2.41 2.92 35.54
CA ASP A 91 1.01 3.33 35.61
C ASP A 91 1.03 4.72 36.24
N ILE A 92 0.69 5.74 35.44
CA ILE A 92 0.36 7.04 35.99
C ILE A 92 -0.99 6.83 36.65
N THR A 93 -0.98 6.45 37.93
CA THR A 93 -2.15 6.55 38.79
C THR A 93 -2.51 8.03 38.86
N LEU A 94 -3.38 8.47 37.94
CA LEU A 94 -4.09 9.73 38.05
C LEU A 94 -4.83 9.68 39.38
N GLY A 95 -4.44 10.60 40.26
CA GLY A 95 -4.74 10.56 41.68
C GLY A 95 -6.18 10.20 42.00
N GLY A 96 -6.31 9.19 42.84
CA GLY A 96 -7.45 8.94 43.69
C GLY A 96 -6.90 8.05 44.80
N ASP A 97 -6.90 8.55 46.03
CA ASP A 97 -6.76 7.69 47.19
C ASP A 97 -7.72 6.50 47.03
N SER A 98 -7.25 5.31 47.33
CA SER A 98 -7.74 4.66 48.52
C SER A 98 -6.82 3.49 48.81
N THR A 99 -6.26 3.54 50.01
CA THR A 99 -5.96 2.36 50.81
C THR A 99 -7.04 1.31 50.64
N LEU A 100 -6.93 0.34 49.73
CA LEU A 100 -7.63 -0.94 49.80
C LEU A 100 -6.90 -1.99 48.95
N GLU A 101 -6.41 -2.99 49.67
CA GLU A 101 -6.06 -4.34 49.25
C GLU A 101 -7.06 -4.88 48.21
N GLY A 102 -6.65 -4.94 46.94
CA GLY A 102 -7.47 -5.38 45.81
C GLY A 102 -7.46 -6.91 45.66
N SER A 103 -8.56 -7.52 46.08
CA SER A 103 -8.85 -8.96 46.10
C SER A 103 -8.67 -9.66 44.74
N PRO A 104 -8.41 -10.98 44.67
CA PRO A 104 -8.21 -11.77 43.43
C PRO A 104 -9.38 -11.75 42.42
N ARG A 105 -10.45 -11.00 42.70
CA ARG A 105 -11.69 -10.94 41.91
C ARG A 105 -11.68 -9.86 40.83
N ASP A 106 -10.65 -9.00 40.78
CA ASP A 106 -10.54 -7.96 39.75
C ASP A 106 -9.93 -8.45 38.41
N ALA A 107 -9.44 -9.70 38.36
CA ALA A 107 -8.88 -10.29 37.15
C ALA A 107 -9.94 -10.72 36.11
N ASP A 108 -11.20 -10.91 36.54
CA ASP A 108 -12.30 -11.40 35.69
C ASP A 108 -13.20 -10.29 35.14
N LYS A 109 -12.80 -9.03 35.25
CA LYS A 109 -13.61 -7.90 34.76
C LYS A 109 -13.55 -7.86 33.23
N PRO A 110 -14.65 -8.16 32.49
CA PRO A 110 -14.63 -8.13 31.04
C PRO A 110 -14.40 -6.69 30.58
N LEU A 111 -13.34 -6.50 29.78
CA LEU A 111 -13.01 -5.21 29.20
C LEU A 111 -14.13 -4.82 28.24
N ALA A 112 -14.98 -3.90 28.67
CA ALA A 112 -15.97 -3.27 27.83
C ALA A 112 -15.25 -2.30 26.88
N PHE A 113 -14.75 -2.82 25.77
CA PHE A 113 -14.34 -1.98 24.64
C PHE A 113 -15.60 -1.42 23.99
N ALA A 114 -15.73 -0.10 24.08
CA ALA A 114 -16.83 0.67 23.54
C ALA A 114 -17.01 0.44 22.03
N TYR A 115 -18.27 0.37 21.58
CA TYR A 115 -18.68 0.57 20.19
C TYR A 115 -18.60 2.06 19.83
#